data_AF-A0A7C4LU68-F1
#
_entry.id   AF-A0A7C4LU68-F1
#
_cell.length_a   1.000
_cell.length_b   1.000
_cell.length_c   1.000
_cell.angle_alpha   90.00
_cell.angle_beta   90.00
_cell.angle_gamma   90.00
#
_symmetry.space_group_name_H-M   'P 1'
#
loop_
_entity.id
_entity.type
_entity.pdbx_description
1 polymer ?
#
loop_
_entity_poly.entity_id
_entity_poly.type
_entity_poly.pdbx_seq_one_letter_code
_entity_poly.pdbx_strand_id
1 'polypeptide(L)'
;MNEMDQAWRRLAVAARRAPPAEIPAVPFGLATRIAARWGRTDATGADEPWNWLARPALMGAAALAAGAVALSYEPMVNAWTALSGSAAVLEVLLPL
;
A
#
# COMPACT_ATOMS: atom_id res chain seq x y z
N MET A 1 25.39 0.14 5.94
CA MET A 1 25.37 -0.73 4.74
C MET A 1 24.17 -1.65 4.89
N ASN A 2 23.22 -1.63 3.95
CA ASN A 2 21.89 -2.24 4.09
C ASN A 2 22.00 -3.78 4.11
N GLU A 3 21.07 -4.47 4.78
CA GLU A 3 21.01 -5.93 4.85
C GLU A 3 20.90 -6.55 3.45
N MET A 4 20.16 -5.89 2.56
CA MET A 4 20.02 -6.27 1.15
C MET A 4 21.39 -6.27 0.45
N ASP A 5 22.22 -5.25 0.68
CA ASP A 5 23.57 -5.17 0.09
C ASP A 5 24.47 -6.30 0.58
N GLN A 6 24.32 -6.69 1.86
CA GLN A 6 25.08 -7.78 2.44
C GLN A 6 24.62 -9.14 1.91
N ALA A 7 23.32 -9.33 1.67
CA ALA A 7 22.77 -10.52 1.03
C ALA A 7 23.30 -10.64 -0.41
N TRP A 8 23.26 -9.54 -1.18
CA TRP A 8 23.80 -9.50 -2.54
C TRP A 8 25.30 -9.78 -2.61
N ARG A 9 26.09 -9.23 -1.68
CA ARG A 9 27.53 -9.52 -1.60
C ARG A 9 27.80 -10.98 -1.28
N ARG A 10 27.07 -11.57 -0.34
CA ARG A 10 27.21 -12.99 0.01
C ARG A 10 26.92 -13.89 -1.20
N LEU A 11 25.85 -13.59 -1.94
CA LEU A 11 25.51 -14.30 -3.18
C LEU A 11 26.59 -14.14 -4.26
N ALA A 12 27.09 -12.92 -4.48
CA ALA A 12 28.13 -12.65 -5.48
C ALA A 12 29.44 -13.39 -5.16
N VAL A 13 29.82 -13.48 -3.88
CA VAL A 13 31.00 -14.23 -3.45
C VAL A 13 30.78 -15.74 -3.63
N ALA A 14 29.60 -16.25 -3.28
CA ALA A 14 29.27 -17.67 -3.47
C ALA A 14 29.29 -18.06 -4.96
N ALA A 15 28.73 -17.23 -5.84
CA ALA A 15 28.71 -17.47 -7.28
C ALA A 15 30.13 -17.53 -7.88
N ARG A 16 31.05 -16.67 -7.42
CA ARG A 16 32.46 -16.67 -7.88
C ARG A 16 33.27 -17.88 -7.40
N ARG A 17 32.84 -18.49 -6.30
CA ARG A 17 33.47 -19.69 -5.73
C ARG A 17 32.85 -20.99 -6.23
N ALA A 18 31.75 -20.90 -6.99
CA ALA A 18 31.12 -22.08 -7.55
C ALA A 18 32.06 -22.72 -8.58
N PRO A 19 32.24 -24.05 -8.55
CA PRO A 19 32.93 -24.75 -9.63
C PRO A 19 32.18 -24.49 -10.95
N PRO A 20 32.87 -24.56 -12.11
CA PRO A 20 32.20 -24.47 -13.40
C PRO A 20 31.15 -25.58 -13.47
N ALA A 21 29.89 -25.20 -13.30
CA ALA A 21 28.79 -26.11 -13.45
C ALA A 21 28.70 -26.46 -14.93
N GLU A 22 28.67 -27.75 -15.26
CA GLU A 22 28.11 -28.18 -16.53
C GLU A 22 26.71 -27.61 -16.58
N ILE A 23 26.48 -26.65 -17.47
CA ILE A 23 25.14 -26.11 -17.71
C ILE A 23 24.45 -27.21 -18.52
N PRO A 24 23.55 -28.02 -17.92
CA PRO A 24 22.81 -29.00 -18.69
C PRO A 24 22.08 -28.24 -19.79
N ALA A 25 22.16 -28.75 -21.03
CA ALA A 25 21.52 -28.14 -22.17
C ALA A 25 20.06 -27.85 -21.82
N VAL A 26 19.73 -26.58 -21.72
CA VAL A 26 18.39 -26.16 -21.30
C VAL A 26 17.40 -26.70 -22.32
N PRO A 27 16.31 -27.38 -21.89
CA PRO A 27 15.33 -27.90 -22.83
C PRO A 27 14.82 -26.79 -23.73
N PHE A 28 14.76 -27.04 -25.03
CA PHE A 28 14.25 -26.07 -25.98
C PHE A 28 12.87 -25.55 -25.54
N GLY A 29 12.69 -24.23 -25.59
CA GLY A 29 11.47 -23.58 -25.14
C GLY A 29 11.25 -23.55 -23.62
N LEU A 30 12.26 -23.81 -22.77
CA LEU A 30 12.13 -23.57 -21.32
C LEU A 30 11.82 -22.10 -21.04
N ALA A 31 12.56 -21.17 -21.68
CA ALA A 31 12.32 -19.73 -21.53
C ALA A 31 10.90 -19.34 -21.92
N THR A 32 10.39 -19.89 -23.03
CA THR A 32 9.00 -19.69 -23.49
C THR A 32 7.99 -20.27 -22.51
N ARG A 33 8.25 -21.44 -21.91
CA ARG A 33 7.38 -22.05 -20.91
C ARG A 33 7.36 -21.27 -19.59
N ILE A 34 8.50 -20.73 -19.18
CA ILE A 34 8.59 -19.83 -18.01
C ILE A 34 7.80 -18.54 -18.31
N ALA A 35 8.01 -17.91 -19.46
CA ALA A 35 7.29 -16.71 -19.87
C ALA A 35 5.77 -16.95 -20.00
N ALA A 36 5.36 -18.07 -20.60
CA ALA A 36 3.95 -18.45 -20.74
C ALA A 36 3.32 -18.90 -19.42
N ARG A 37 4.12 -19.38 -18.46
CA ARG A 37 3.64 -19.65 -17.09
C ARG A 37 3.45 -18.34 -16.33
N TRP A 38 4.38 -17.40 -16.48
CA TRP A 38 4.29 -16.07 -15.88
C TRP A 38 3.13 -15.24 -16.44
N GLY A 39 2.92 -15.25 -17.75
CA GLY A 39 1.75 -14.59 -18.37
C GLY A 39 0.42 -15.25 -18.01
N ARG A 40 0.42 -16.51 -17.55
CA ARG A 40 -0.79 -17.20 -17.07
C ARG A 40 -1.08 -16.96 -15.59
N THR A 41 -0.08 -16.64 -14.77
CA THR A 41 -0.30 -16.30 -13.35
C THR A 41 -1.17 -15.05 -13.17
N ASP A 42 -1.13 -14.11 -14.12
CA ASP A 42 -2.03 -12.94 -14.12
C ASP A 42 -3.48 -13.29 -14.51
N ALA A 43 -3.68 -14.36 -15.29
CA ALA A 43 -4.99 -14.73 -15.83
C ALA A 43 -5.79 -15.69 -14.93
N THR A 44 -5.12 -16.44 -14.05
CA THR A 44 -5.78 -17.40 -13.15
C THR A 44 -5.83 -16.90 -11.72
N GLY A 45 -6.22 -15.64 -11.49
CA GLY A 45 -6.57 -15.11 -10.17
C GLY A 45 -5.72 -15.65 -9.03
N ALA A 46 -4.40 -15.72 -9.23
CA ALA A 46 -3.50 -16.21 -8.22
C ALA A 46 -3.53 -15.14 -7.15
N ASP A 47 -4.15 -15.46 -6.02
CA ASP A 47 -4.11 -14.68 -4.79
C ASP A 47 -2.80 -13.91 -4.73
N GLU A 48 -2.89 -12.60 -5.01
CA GLU A 48 -1.79 -11.69 -4.86
C GLU A 48 -1.24 -11.93 -3.44
N PRO A 49 0.07 -12.09 -3.23
CA PRO A 49 0.61 -12.26 -1.88
C PRO A 49 0.20 -11.12 -0.93
N TRP A 50 -0.30 -10.02 -1.49
CA TRP A 50 -0.87 -8.86 -0.82
C TRP A 50 -2.37 -8.90 -0.60
N ASN A 51 -3.12 -9.88 -1.11
CA ASN A 51 -4.58 -9.95 -0.96
C ASN A 51 -4.98 -10.09 0.53
N TRP A 52 -4.14 -10.79 1.31
CA TRP A 52 -4.24 -10.84 2.77
C TRP A 52 -3.96 -9.49 3.46
N LEU A 53 -3.18 -8.61 2.83
CA LEU A 53 -2.90 -7.26 3.32
C LEU A 53 -3.94 -6.24 2.83
N ALA A 54 -4.53 -6.45 1.66
CA ALA A 54 -5.45 -5.53 1.02
C ALA A 54 -6.72 -5.32 1.86
N ARG A 55 -7.31 -6.39 2.40
CA ARG A 55 -8.48 -6.31 3.27
C ARG A 55 -8.24 -5.55 4.59
N PRO A 56 -7.24 -5.90 5.43
CA PRO A 56 -6.97 -5.16 6.65
C PRO A 56 -6.48 -3.73 6.38
N ALA A 57 -5.74 -3.48 5.30
CA ALA A 57 -5.34 -2.13 4.91
C ALA A 57 -6.55 -1.26 4.52
N LEU A 58 -7.50 -1.80 3.75
CA LEU A 58 -8.73 -1.10 3.39
C LEU A 58 -9.61 -0.82 4.62
N MET A 59 -9.73 -1.79 5.53
CA MET A 59 -10.45 -1.60 6.80
C MET A 59 -9.78 -0.57 7.70
N GLY A 60 -8.44 -0.58 7.79
CA GLY A 60 -7.67 0.41 8.51
C GLY A 60 -7.83 1.81 7.92
N ALA A 61 -7.78 1.95 6.60
CA ALA A 61 -8.03 3.22 5.92
C ALA A 61 -9.46 3.75 6.16
N ALA A 62 -10.47 2.87 6.09
CA ALA A 62 -11.86 3.22 6.38
C ALA A 62 -12.05 3.64 7.85
N ALA A 63 -11.42 2.93 8.80
CA ALA A 63 -11.47 3.27 10.22
C ALA A 63 -10.78 4.60 10.52
N LEU A 64 -9.63 4.88 9.89
CA LEU A 64 -8.94 6.17 10.02
C LEU A 64 -9.77 7.32 9.44
N ALA A 65 -10.40 7.12 8.28
CA ALA A 65 -11.31 8.11 7.71
C ALA A 65 -12.51 8.39 8.62
N ALA A 66 -13.15 7.34 9.16
CA ALA A 66 -14.25 7.48 10.11
C ALA A 66 -13.81 8.18 11.40
N GLY A 67 -12.63 7.85 11.93
CA GLY A 67 -12.04 8.50 13.10
C GLY A 67 -11.73 9.97 12.85
N ALA A 68 -11.19 10.32 11.68
CA ALA A 68 -10.92 11.72 11.31
C ALA A 68 -12.22 12.55 11.24
N VAL A 69 -13.29 11.99 10.68
CA VAL A 69 -14.62 12.63 10.66
C VAL A 69 -15.16 12.78 12.08
N ALA A 70 -15.10 11.75 12.91
CA ALA A 70 -15.60 11.79 14.29
C ALA A 70 -14.86 12.82 15.15
N LEU A 71 -13.52 12.87 15.04
CA LEU A 71 -12.68 13.85 15.73
C LEU A 71 -12.92 15.29 15.25
N SER A 72 -13.33 15.45 13.99
CA SER A 72 -13.61 16.77 13.41
C SER A 72 -15.06 17.22 13.66
N TYR A 73 -15.97 16.32 14.03
CA TYR A 73 -17.40 16.62 14.18
C TYR A 73 -17.67 17.57 15.36
N GLU A 74 -17.20 17.25 16.56
CA GLU A 74 -17.37 18.09 17.76
C GLU A 74 -16.77 19.50 17.57
N PRO A 75 -15.51 19.67 17.12
CA PRO A 75 -14.95 20.98 16.84
C PRO A 75 -15.73 21.76 15.78
N MET A 76 -16.22 21.09 14.73
CA MET A 76 -16.99 21.72 13.66
C MET A 76 -18.37 22.19 14.14
N VAL A 77 -19.05 21.38 14.95
CA VAL A 77 -20.34 21.75 15.56
C VAL A 77 -20.16 22.93 16.51
N ASN A 78 -19.13 22.90 17.36
CA ASN A 78 -18.84 24.00 18.29
C ASN A 78 -18.45 25.30 17.58
N ALA A 79 -17.70 25.21 16.47
CA ALA A 79 -17.42 26.38 15.63
C ALA A 79 -18.69 26.91 14.97
N TRP A 80 -19.54 26.03 14.45
CA TRP A 80 -20.81 26.40 13.80
C TRP A 80 -21.79 27.06 14.77
N THR A 81 -21.92 26.55 15.99
CA THR A 81 -22.78 27.15 17.03
C THR A 81 -22.24 28.50 17.48
N ALA A 82 -20.92 28.66 17.60
CA ALA A 82 -20.31 29.95 17.91
C ALA A 82 -20.52 31.00 16.80
N LEU A 83 -20.38 30.60 15.53
CA LEU A 83 -20.63 31.46 14.37
C LEU A 83 -22.11 31.83 14.21
N SER A 84 -23.03 30.89 14.42
CA SER A 84 -24.48 31.17 14.33
C SER A 84 -24.96 32.05 15.49
N GLY A 85 -24.40 31.87 16.70
CA GLY A 85 -24.65 32.75 17.84
C GLY A 85 -24.16 34.18 17.60
N SER A 86 -22.98 34.36 16.99
CA SER A 86 -22.46 35.70 16.68
C SER A 86 -23.20 36.39 15.53
N ALA A 87 -23.67 35.64 14.53
CA ALA A 87 -24.52 36.17 13.48
C ALA A 87 -25.86 36.72 14.02
N ALA A 88 -26.51 36.00 14.94
CA ALA A 88 -27.74 36.46 15.58
C ALA A 88 -27.53 37.72 16.44
N VAL A 89 -26.39 37.83 17.13
CA VAL A 89 -26.03 39.03 17.92
C VAL A 89 -25.79 40.25 17.01
N LEU A 90 -25.18 40.05 15.84
CA LEU A 90 -24.96 41.12 14.87
C LEU A 90 -26.27 41.65 14.26
N GLU A 91 -27.25 40.79 13.97
CA GLU A 91 -28.59 41.22 13.52
C GLU A 91 -29.33 42.03 14.59
N VAL A 92 -29.19 41.68 15.88
CA VAL A 92 -29.82 42.42 16.98
C VAL A 92 -29.15 43.77 17.23
N LEU A 93 -27.83 43.88 16.99
CA LEU A 93 -27.06 45.11 17.19
C LEU A 93 -27.09 46.06 15.98
N LEU A 94 -27.37 45.56 14.78
CA LEU A 94 -27.59 46.34 13.56
C LEU A 94 -28.98 46.06 12.97
N PRO A 95 -30.07 46.50 13.63
CA PRO A 95 -31.39 46.47 13.02
C PRO A 95 -31.41 47.52 11.91
N LEU A 96 -31.46 47.07 10.65
CA LEU A 96 -31.82 47.91 9.51
C LEU A 96 -33.29 48.34 9.59
#